data_AF-A0A970Y9V8-F1
#
_entry.id   AF-A0A970Y9V8-F1
#
_cell.length_a   1.000
_cell.length_b   1.000
_cell.length_c   1.000
_cell.angle_alpha   90.00
_cell.angle_beta   90.00
_cell.angle_gamma   90.00
#
_symmetry.space_group_name_H-M   'P 1'
#
loop_
_entity.id
_entity.type
_entity.pdbx_description
1 polymer ?
#
loop_
_entity_poly.entity_id
_entity_poly.type
_entity_poly.pdbx_seq_one_letter_code
_entity_poly.pdbx_strand_id
1 'polypeptide(L)'
;MCAPCAALEQCAGFAVILGCEKLRDDLRDRGFFKSFPSRLALLLLHGAEKRAGRDFPEFRRDVKNSLSRLEELERERSPVLDAAADTFATILSSAGKSVGGEAGEHLTKMLYHVGRWVYIADARDDLAKDARSGSYNAVALRFNVVNAQPSEEAEEYLLSTMDLSSDLAADEARRLELGMYRGIVDNILTKGLPFISRKILKGEWRRKSRKKI
;
A
#
# COMPACT_ATOMS: atom_id res chain seq x y z
N MET A 1 31.46 -1.29 -4.74
CA MET A 1 30.40 -0.27 -4.85
C MET A 1 29.54 -0.64 -6.04
N CYS A 2 28.29 -1.06 -5.85
CA CYS A 2 27.37 -1.26 -6.97
C CYS A 2 27.20 0.08 -7.69
N ALA A 3 27.45 0.12 -9.00
CA ALA A 3 27.14 1.30 -9.79
C ALA A 3 25.64 1.61 -9.63
N PRO A 4 25.25 2.89 -9.45
CA PRO A 4 23.85 3.25 -9.48
C PRO A 4 23.28 2.86 -10.85
N CYS A 5 22.32 1.93 -10.86
CA CYS A 5 21.54 1.64 -12.06
C CYS A 5 20.29 2.53 -12.06
N ALA A 6 19.84 2.95 -13.24
CA ALA A 6 18.72 3.87 -13.38
C ALA A 6 17.45 3.41 -12.62
N ALA A 7 17.23 2.09 -12.52
CA ALA A 7 16.11 1.52 -11.77
C ALA A 7 16.22 1.77 -10.25
N LEU A 8 17.42 1.73 -9.67
CA LEU A 8 17.62 2.03 -8.25
C LEU A 8 17.40 3.52 -7.94
N GLU A 9 17.84 4.42 -8.83
CA GLU A 9 17.58 5.86 -8.70
C GLU A 9 16.08 6.17 -8.82
N GLN A 10 15.39 5.48 -9.73
CA GLN A 10 13.93 5.58 -9.88
C GLN A 10 13.19 5.12 -8.63
N CYS A 11 13.51 3.92 -8.11
CA CYS A 11 12.93 3.41 -6.87
C CYS A 11 13.18 4.35 -5.68
N ALA A 12 14.39 4.92 -5.59
CA ALA A 12 14.71 5.90 -4.56
C ALA A 12 13.88 7.18 -4.70
N GLY A 13 13.72 7.70 -5.93
CA GLY A 13 12.86 8.84 -6.21
C GLY A 13 11.40 8.61 -5.81
N PHE A 14 10.85 7.43 -6.16
CA PHE A 14 9.49 7.04 -5.78
C PHE A 14 9.34 6.93 -4.26
N ALA A 15 10.30 6.31 -3.57
CA ALA A 15 10.30 6.21 -2.12
C ALA A 15 10.34 7.58 -1.43
N VAL A 16 11.11 8.53 -1.97
CA VAL A 16 11.14 9.91 -1.45
C VAL A 16 9.80 10.59 -1.63
N ILE A 17 9.16 10.46 -2.81
CA ILE A 17 7.83 11.04 -3.08
C ILE A 17 6.80 10.48 -2.09
N LEU A 18 6.66 9.15 -2.02
CA LEU A 18 5.72 8.48 -1.12
C LEU A 18 6.00 8.81 0.36
N GLY A 19 7.27 8.81 0.76
CA GLY A 19 7.68 9.13 2.12
C GLY A 19 7.35 10.56 2.51
N CYS A 20 7.52 11.53 1.61
CA CYS A 20 7.16 12.91 1.87
C CYS A 20 5.64 13.09 1.98
N GLU A 21 4.85 12.44 1.14
CA GLU A 21 3.38 12.50 1.26
C GLU A 21 2.90 11.86 2.57
N LYS A 22 3.44 10.70 2.97
CA LYS A 22 3.14 10.08 4.27
C LYS A 22 3.50 10.98 5.45
N LEU A 23 4.64 11.66 5.40
CA LEU A 23 5.03 12.59 6.47
C LEU A 23 4.08 13.79 6.53
N ARG A 24 3.58 14.29 5.40
CA ARG A 24 2.57 15.37 5.38
C ARG A 24 1.23 14.91 5.96
N ASP A 25 0.83 13.69 5.65
CA ASP A 25 -0.37 13.05 6.19
C ASP A 25 -0.28 12.92 7.72
N ASP A 26 0.81 12.33 8.22
CA ASP A 26 1.13 12.25 9.66
C ASP A 26 1.12 13.63 10.37
N LEU A 27 1.48 14.71 9.66
CA LEU A 27 1.47 16.08 10.19
C LEU A 27 0.06 16.67 10.26
N ARG A 28 -0.84 16.29 9.36
CA ARG A 28 -2.24 16.73 9.39
C ARG A 28 -3.01 16.04 10.51
N ASP A 29 -2.68 14.77 10.79
CA ASP A 29 -3.36 13.94 11.79
C ASP A 29 -2.86 14.14 13.23
N ARG A 30 -1.64 14.66 13.41
CA ARG A 30 -1.03 14.81 14.74
C ARG A 30 -1.05 16.26 15.25
N GLY A 31 -1.43 16.44 16.52
CA GLY A 31 -1.34 17.72 17.21
C GLY A 31 0.08 18.32 17.26
N PHE A 32 0.16 19.65 17.33
CA PHE A 32 1.35 20.51 17.13
C PHE A 32 2.68 19.97 17.72
N PHE A 33 2.68 19.40 18.93
CA PHE A 33 3.89 18.95 19.62
C PHE A 33 4.40 17.56 19.18
N LYS A 34 3.56 16.68 18.60
CA LYS A 34 3.97 15.36 18.08
C LYS A 34 4.45 15.41 16.62
N SER A 35 4.44 16.59 16.03
CA SER A 35 4.67 16.87 14.61
C SER A 35 6.13 17.29 14.30
N PHE A 36 6.92 17.65 15.32
CA PHE A 36 8.28 18.17 15.17
C PHE A 36 9.26 17.24 14.42
N PRO A 37 9.31 15.91 14.69
CA PRO A 37 10.21 15.01 13.96
C PRO A 37 9.84 14.90 12.47
N SER A 38 8.54 14.87 12.16
CA SER A 38 8.06 14.81 10.77
C SER A 38 8.36 16.10 10.00
N ARG A 39 8.29 17.28 10.67
CA ARG A 39 8.70 18.57 10.08
C ARG A 39 10.20 18.61 9.79
N LEU A 40 11.04 18.14 10.72
CA LEU A 40 12.49 18.08 10.53
C LEU A 40 12.87 17.10 9.40
N ALA A 41 12.22 15.93 9.35
CA ALA A 41 12.42 14.97 8.28
C ALA A 41 12.06 15.55 6.91
N LEU A 42 10.92 16.25 6.79
CA LEU A 42 10.54 16.93 5.54
C LEU A 42 11.54 18.02 5.14
N LEU A 43 12.09 18.77 6.09
CA LEU A 43 13.11 19.77 5.80
C LEU A 43 14.38 19.13 5.22
N LEU A 44 14.85 18.04 5.83
CA LEU A 44 16.03 17.30 5.36
C LEU A 44 15.79 16.64 4.00
N LEU A 45 14.57 16.19 3.73
CA LEU A 45 14.19 15.56 2.46
C LEU A 45 13.83 16.57 1.37
N HIS A 46 13.71 17.87 1.66
CA HIS A 46 13.21 18.87 0.72
C HIS A 46 13.98 18.91 -0.61
N GLY A 47 15.32 18.86 -0.55
CA GLY A 47 16.15 18.82 -1.75
C GLY A 47 15.93 17.56 -2.59
N ALA A 48 15.83 16.40 -1.93
CA ALA A 48 15.57 15.12 -2.58
C ALA A 48 14.16 15.07 -3.17
N GLU A 49 13.16 15.56 -2.46
CA GLU A 49 11.78 15.63 -2.94
C GLU A 49 11.65 16.55 -4.16
N LYS A 50 12.27 17.73 -4.12
CA LYS A 50 12.26 18.66 -5.26
C LYS A 50 12.95 18.05 -6.48
N ARG A 51 14.01 17.26 -6.28
CA ARG A 51 14.65 16.51 -7.37
C ARG A 51 13.72 15.41 -7.88
N ALA A 52 13.25 14.52 -7.01
CA ALA A 52 12.35 13.43 -7.39
C ALA A 52 11.08 13.92 -8.09
N GLY A 53 10.49 15.04 -7.64
CA GLY A 53 9.31 15.63 -8.28
C GLY A 53 9.57 16.26 -9.64
N ARG A 54 10.82 16.63 -9.97
CA ARG A 54 11.22 17.06 -11.31
C ARG A 54 11.55 15.87 -12.21
N ASP A 55 12.21 14.86 -11.65
CA ASP A 55 12.65 13.67 -12.39
C ASP A 55 11.47 12.72 -12.68
N PHE A 56 10.46 12.68 -11.79
CA PHE A 56 9.28 11.80 -11.89
C PHE A 56 7.94 12.57 -11.69
N PRO A 57 7.63 13.55 -12.56
CA PRO A 57 6.47 14.42 -12.39
C PRO A 57 5.14 13.66 -12.54
N GLU A 58 5.08 12.67 -13.44
CA GLU A 58 3.87 11.87 -13.67
C GLU A 58 3.54 10.98 -12.46
N PHE A 59 4.53 10.26 -11.92
CA PHE A 59 4.37 9.47 -10.71
C PHE A 59 3.91 10.34 -9.53
N ARG A 60 4.54 11.51 -9.33
CA ARG A 60 4.13 12.46 -8.29
C ARG A 60 2.67 12.92 -8.46
N ARG A 61 2.24 13.19 -9.69
CA ARG A 61 0.86 13.59 -9.98
C ARG A 61 -0.11 12.46 -9.68
N ASP A 62 0.19 11.25 -10.13
CA ASP A 62 -0.67 10.07 -9.93
C ASP A 62 -0.82 9.76 -8.42
N VAL A 63 0.29 9.78 -7.66
CA VAL A 63 0.27 9.62 -6.20
C VAL A 63 -0.63 10.67 -5.55
N LYS A 64 -0.47 11.95 -5.90
CA LYS A 64 -1.30 13.03 -5.32
C LYS A 64 -2.78 12.87 -5.63
N ASN A 65 -3.11 12.58 -6.88
CA ASN A 65 -4.50 12.41 -7.30
C ASN A 65 -5.16 11.23 -6.58
N SER A 66 -4.45 10.10 -6.45
CA SER A 66 -4.93 8.94 -5.71
C SER A 66 -5.09 9.22 -4.21
N LEU A 67 -4.15 9.92 -3.59
CA LEU A 67 -4.27 10.30 -2.17
C LEU A 67 -5.46 11.25 -1.94
N SER A 68 -5.64 12.26 -2.79
CA SER A 68 -6.81 13.14 -2.71
C SER A 68 -8.12 12.36 -2.91
N ARG A 69 -8.15 11.36 -3.79
CA ARG A 69 -9.32 10.50 -3.96
C ARG A 69 -9.58 9.61 -2.75
N LEU A 70 -8.54 9.13 -2.06
CA LEU A 70 -8.69 8.40 -0.78
C LEU A 70 -9.27 9.32 0.31
N GLU A 71 -8.77 10.54 0.42
CA GLU A 71 -9.30 11.56 1.36
C GLU A 71 -10.79 11.85 1.09
N GLU A 72 -11.20 11.93 -0.18
CA GLU A 72 -12.62 12.07 -0.55
C GLU A 72 -13.47 10.89 -0.10
N LEU A 73 -13.02 9.66 -0.36
CA LEU A 73 -13.73 8.43 0.03
C LEU A 73 -13.88 8.33 1.56
N GLU A 74 -12.84 8.72 2.30
CA GLU A 74 -12.87 8.79 3.76
C GLU A 74 -13.88 9.85 4.25
N ARG A 75 -13.85 11.05 3.68
CA ARG A 75 -14.79 12.14 4.04
C ARG A 75 -16.24 11.77 3.75
N GLU A 76 -16.48 11.07 2.63
CA GLU A 76 -17.79 10.55 2.25
C GLU A 76 -18.22 9.33 3.08
N ARG A 77 -17.31 8.76 3.89
CA ARG A 77 -17.47 7.49 4.59
C ARG A 77 -18.00 6.40 3.65
N SER A 78 -17.37 6.28 2.48
CA SER A 78 -17.78 5.31 1.47
C SER A 78 -17.75 3.87 2.01
N PRO A 79 -18.84 3.09 1.89
CA PRO A 79 -18.84 1.68 2.28
C PRO A 79 -18.25 0.77 1.18
N VAL A 80 -17.80 1.34 0.05
CA VAL A 80 -17.33 0.57 -1.11
C VAL A 80 -15.85 0.24 -0.94
N LEU A 81 -15.56 -0.91 -0.34
CA LEU A 81 -14.19 -1.42 -0.14
C LEU A 81 -13.33 -1.37 -1.41
N ASP A 82 -13.87 -1.85 -2.54
CA ASP A 82 -13.13 -1.89 -3.80
C ASP A 82 -12.75 -0.49 -4.31
N ALA A 83 -13.59 0.53 -4.09
CA ALA A 83 -13.26 1.89 -4.52
C ALA A 83 -11.99 2.42 -3.80
N ALA A 84 -11.86 2.12 -2.50
CA ALA A 84 -10.70 2.53 -1.73
C ALA A 84 -9.47 1.65 -2.06
N ALA A 85 -9.65 0.34 -2.19
CA ALA A 85 -8.59 -0.57 -2.60
C ALA A 85 -8.03 -0.25 -3.99
N ASP A 86 -8.89 0.08 -4.96
CA ASP A 86 -8.51 0.44 -6.32
C ASP A 86 -7.77 1.78 -6.36
N THR A 87 -8.23 2.75 -5.58
CA THR A 87 -7.57 4.06 -5.47
C THR A 87 -6.16 3.91 -4.89
N PHE A 88 -6.00 3.11 -3.84
CA PHE A 88 -4.69 2.81 -3.26
C PHE A 88 -3.82 2.00 -4.23
N ALA A 89 -4.38 1.01 -4.91
CA ALA A 89 -3.67 0.21 -5.91
C ALA A 89 -3.13 1.04 -7.07
N THR A 90 -3.81 2.13 -7.44
CA THR A 90 -3.36 3.07 -8.47
C THR A 90 -2.06 3.79 -8.07
N ILE A 91 -1.84 4.02 -6.77
CA ILE A 91 -0.58 4.59 -6.26
C ILE A 91 0.58 3.65 -6.62
N LEU A 92 0.46 2.37 -6.29
CA LEU A 92 1.53 1.39 -6.53
C LEU A 92 1.68 1.10 -8.03
N SER A 93 0.58 0.95 -8.77
CA SER A 93 0.62 0.64 -10.19
C SER A 93 1.27 1.75 -11.02
N SER A 94 1.17 3.01 -10.57
CA SER A 94 1.83 4.14 -11.24
C SER A 94 3.35 4.01 -11.34
N ALA A 95 3.99 3.22 -10.44
CA ALA A 95 5.42 2.92 -10.54
C ALA A 95 5.76 1.99 -11.71
N GLY A 96 4.83 1.14 -12.16
CA GLY A 96 5.03 0.29 -13.33
C GLY A 96 5.02 1.05 -14.65
N LYS A 97 4.23 2.14 -14.72
CA LYS A 97 4.07 2.96 -15.93
C LYS A 97 5.40 3.57 -16.41
N SER A 98 6.31 3.88 -15.49
CA SER A 98 7.61 4.50 -15.80
C SER A 98 8.62 3.56 -16.44
N VAL A 99 8.36 2.24 -16.46
CA VAL A 99 9.21 1.26 -17.15
C VAL A 99 8.91 1.23 -18.64
N GLY A 100 7.64 1.45 -19.03
CA GLY A 100 7.20 1.42 -20.42
C GLY A 100 7.26 0.02 -21.07
N GLY A 101 6.68 -0.07 -22.27
CA GLY A 101 6.61 -1.32 -23.04
C GLY A 101 5.81 -2.43 -22.36
N GLU A 102 5.88 -3.64 -22.92
CA GLU A 102 5.14 -4.82 -22.44
C GLU A 102 5.49 -5.19 -21.00
N ALA A 103 6.78 -5.10 -20.63
CA ALA A 103 7.21 -5.32 -19.25
C ALA A 103 6.60 -4.29 -18.28
N GLY A 104 6.50 -3.02 -18.68
CA GLY A 104 5.85 -1.98 -17.88
C GLY A 104 4.35 -2.23 -17.69
N GLU A 105 3.66 -2.77 -18.70
CA GLU A 105 2.24 -3.15 -18.59
C GLU A 105 2.03 -4.27 -17.57
N HIS A 106 2.80 -5.35 -17.66
CA HIS A 106 2.74 -6.46 -16.70
C HIS A 106 3.14 -6.02 -15.28
N LEU A 107 4.17 -5.19 -15.16
CA LEU A 107 4.58 -4.63 -13.87
C LEU A 107 3.48 -3.75 -13.25
N THR A 108 2.82 -2.93 -14.07
CA THR A 108 1.71 -2.07 -13.63
C THR A 108 0.56 -2.91 -13.07
N LYS A 109 0.16 -3.98 -13.77
CA LYS A 109 -0.90 -4.89 -13.32
C LYS A 109 -0.50 -5.67 -12.06
N MET A 110 0.74 -6.17 -12.01
CA MET A 110 1.29 -6.84 -10.83
C MET A 110 1.22 -5.92 -9.60
N LEU A 111 1.71 -4.68 -9.73
CA LEU A 111 1.72 -3.70 -8.64
C LEU A 111 0.32 -3.22 -8.25
N TYR A 112 -0.62 -3.14 -9.20
CA TYR A 112 -2.03 -2.87 -8.90
C TYR A 112 -2.61 -3.96 -7.98
N HIS A 113 -2.45 -5.24 -8.33
CA HIS A 113 -2.98 -6.33 -7.52
C HIS A 113 -2.30 -6.43 -6.14
N VAL A 114 -0.99 -6.21 -6.08
CA VAL A 114 -0.28 -6.08 -4.79
C VAL A 114 -0.83 -4.92 -3.96
N GLY A 115 -1.10 -3.77 -4.59
CA GLY A 115 -1.68 -2.62 -3.90
C GLY A 115 -3.08 -2.88 -3.33
N ARG A 116 -3.96 -3.55 -4.07
CA ARG A 116 -5.27 -3.97 -3.56
C ARG A 116 -5.12 -4.87 -2.34
N TRP A 117 -4.22 -5.86 -2.41
CA TRP A 117 -3.93 -6.74 -1.28
C TRP A 117 -3.45 -5.95 -0.05
N VAL A 118 -2.51 -5.01 -0.23
CA VAL A 118 -1.96 -4.19 0.86
C VAL A 118 -3.06 -3.37 1.54
N TYR A 119 -3.93 -2.71 0.76
CA TYR A 119 -5.02 -1.91 1.32
C TYR A 119 -5.99 -2.75 2.16
N ILE A 120 -6.42 -3.90 1.63
CA ILE A 120 -7.37 -4.79 2.31
C ILE A 120 -6.73 -5.37 3.58
N ALA A 121 -5.46 -5.79 3.50
CA ALA A 121 -4.70 -6.30 4.63
C ALA A 121 -4.61 -5.26 5.76
N ASP A 122 -4.27 -4.02 5.42
CA ASP A 122 -4.13 -2.92 6.38
C ASP A 122 -5.48 -2.57 7.02
N ALA A 123 -6.51 -2.37 6.21
CA ALA A 123 -7.87 -2.10 6.70
C ALA A 123 -8.38 -3.20 7.64
N ARG A 124 -8.07 -4.47 7.36
CA ARG A 124 -8.44 -5.58 8.26
C ARG A 124 -7.60 -5.61 9.53
N ASP A 125 -6.29 -5.39 9.46
CA ASP A 125 -5.37 -5.42 10.62
C ASP A 125 -5.63 -4.25 11.59
N ASP A 126 -6.00 -3.07 11.05
CA ASP A 126 -6.25 -1.86 11.83
C ASP A 126 -7.71 -1.70 12.30
N LEU A 127 -8.64 -2.61 11.95
CA LEU A 127 -10.07 -2.57 12.37
C LEU A 127 -10.27 -2.19 13.84
N ALA A 128 -9.53 -2.82 14.76
CA ALA A 128 -9.67 -2.58 16.19
C ALA A 128 -9.14 -1.21 16.60
N LYS A 129 -8.10 -0.71 15.93
CA LYS A 129 -7.55 0.63 16.16
C LYS A 129 -8.52 1.68 15.64
N ASP A 130 -9.03 1.52 14.43
CA ASP A 130 -9.92 2.49 13.78
C ASP A 130 -11.27 2.59 14.49
N ALA A 131 -11.81 1.46 14.95
CA ALA A 131 -13.02 1.45 15.78
C ALA A 131 -12.85 2.24 17.09
N ARG A 132 -11.64 2.27 17.68
CA ARG A 132 -11.37 3.03 18.91
C ARG A 132 -11.14 4.52 18.65
N SER A 133 -10.52 4.88 17.54
CA SER A 133 -10.28 6.29 17.18
C SER A 133 -11.45 6.95 16.46
N GLY A 134 -12.42 6.17 15.97
CA GLY A 134 -13.51 6.66 15.12
C GLY A 134 -13.07 6.93 13.67
N SER A 135 -11.86 6.49 13.30
CA SER A 135 -11.28 6.67 11.97
C SER A 135 -12.07 5.90 10.91
N TYR A 136 -11.99 6.36 9.67
CA TYR A 136 -12.60 5.66 8.54
C TYR A 136 -11.95 4.29 8.31
N ASN A 137 -12.77 3.28 8.08
CA ASN A 137 -12.32 1.95 7.69
C ASN A 137 -13.36 1.32 6.76
N ALA A 138 -12.97 1.09 5.50
CA ALA A 138 -13.87 0.61 4.46
C ALA A 138 -14.42 -0.81 4.75
N VAL A 139 -13.63 -1.67 5.41
CA VAL A 139 -14.08 -3.01 5.83
C VAL A 139 -15.17 -2.89 6.89
N ALA A 140 -14.95 -2.03 7.88
CA ALA A 140 -15.93 -1.80 8.95
C ALA A 140 -17.28 -1.32 8.41
N LEU A 141 -17.26 -0.37 7.46
CA LEU A 141 -18.46 0.19 6.85
C LEU A 141 -19.15 -0.80 5.90
N ARG A 142 -18.40 -1.51 5.06
CA ARG A 142 -18.96 -2.49 4.11
C ARG A 142 -19.74 -3.59 4.82
N PHE A 143 -19.21 -4.10 5.93
CA PHE A 143 -19.75 -5.26 6.62
C PHE A 143 -20.48 -4.91 7.93
N ASN A 144 -20.68 -3.62 8.22
CA ASN A 144 -21.28 -3.14 9.47
C ASN A 144 -20.63 -3.77 10.71
N VAL A 145 -19.31 -3.82 10.75
CA VAL A 145 -18.54 -4.51 11.79
C VAL A 145 -18.80 -3.88 13.16
N VAL A 146 -19.18 -4.71 14.13
CA VAL A 146 -19.40 -4.31 15.52
C VAL A 146 -18.24 -4.82 16.39
N ASN A 147 -17.76 -3.99 17.32
CA ASN A 147 -16.66 -4.32 18.26
C ASN A 147 -15.36 -4.82 17.57
N ALA A 148 -15.11 -4.39 16.33
CA ALA A 148 -13.97 -4.83 15.52
C ALA A 148 -13.89 -6.36 15.33
N GLN A 149 -15.05 -7.03 15.29
CA GLN A 149 -15.19 -8.46 15.00
C GLN A 149 -16.02 -8.61 13.72
N PRO A 150 -15.39 -8.83 12.56
CA PRO A 150 -16.10 -9.17 11.33
C PRO A 150 -16.84 -10.51 11.47
N SER A 151 -17.91 -10.69 10.72
CA SER A 151 -18.58 -11.99 10.62
C SER A 151 -17.71 -12.99 9.85
N GLU A 152 -18.03 -14.28 9.95
CA GLU A 152 -17.32 -15.33 9.21
C GLU A 152 -17.41 -15.11 7.70
N GLU A 153 -18.58 -14.67 7.20
CA GLU A 153 -18.77 -14.35 5.78
C GLU A 153 -17.92 -13.15 5.33
N ALA A 154 -17.75 -12.15 6.20
CA ALA A 154 -16.88 -11.02 5.92
C ALA A 154 -15.41 -11.45 5.85
N GLU A 155 -14.95 -12.30 6.79
CA GLU A 155 -13.60 -12.86 6.75
C GLU A 155 -13.35 -13.71 5.50
N GLU A 156 -14.29 -14.57 5.13
CA GLU A 156 -14.20 -15.40 3.92
C GLU A 156 -14.13 -14.54 2.65
N TYR A 157 -14.93 -13.47 2.57
CA TYR A 157 -14.88 -12.52 1.47
C TYR A 157 -13.50 -11.83 1.37
N LEU A 158 -12.97 -11.35 2.51
CA LEU A 158 -11.67 -10.68 2.55
C LEU A 158 -10.56 -11.65 2.13
N LEU A 159 -10.56 -12.88 2.65
CA LEU A 159 -9.58 -13.90 2.30
C LEU A 159 -9.61 -14.19 0.80
N SER A 160 -10.80 -14.45 0.25
CA SER A 160 -10.99 -14.77 -1.16
C SER A 160 -10.52 -13.62 -2.08
N THR A 161 -10.82 -12.38 -1.70
CA THR A 161 -10.40 -11.19 -2.46
C THR A 161 -8.88 -10.98 -2.40
N MET A 162 -8.27 -11.21 -1.23
CA MET A 162 -6.82 -11.11 -1.04
C MET A 162 -6.07 -12.22 -1.78
N ASP A 163 -6.57 -13.46 -1.73
CA ASP A 163 -5.98 -14.59 -2.44
C ASP A 163 -6.08 -14.37 -3.96
N LEU A 164 -7.24 -13.93 -4.47
CA LEU A 164 -7.40 -13.56 -5.89
C LEU A 164 -6.40 -12.47 -6.32
N SER A 165 -6.22 -11.43 -5.49
CA SER A 165 -5.24 -10.38 -5.78
C SER A 165 -3.80 -10.93 -5.80
N SER A 166 -3.48 -11.85 -4.90
CA SER A 166 -2.15 -12.48 -4.85
C SER A 166 -1.90 -13.36 -6.08
N ASP A 167 -2.89 -14.13 -6.52
CA ASP A 167 -2.82 -15.00 -7.70
C ASP A 167 -2.69 -14.20 -8.99
N LEU A 168 -3.49 -13.14 -9.16
CA LEU A 168 -3.39 -12.25 -10.33
C LEU A 168 -2.05 -11.51 -10.37
N ALA A 169 -1.54 -11.07 -9.23
CA ALA A 169 -0.19 -10.50 -9.15
C ALA A 169 0.87 -11.53 -9.57
N ALA A 170 0.78 -12.78 -9.11
CA ALA A 170 1.69 -13.84 -9.48
C ALA A 170 1.63 -14.18 -10.97
N ASP A 171 0.44 -14.20 -11.56
CA ASP A 171 0.23 -14.41 -12.99
C ASP A 171 0.95 -13.33 -13.81
N GLU A 172 0.76 -12.05 -13.47
CA GLU A 172 1.46 -10.94 -14.14
C GLU A 172 2.98 -11.01 -13.91
N ALA A 173 3.42 -11.38 -12.70
CA ALA A 173 4.84 -11.55 -12.40
C ALA A 173 5.51 -12.62 -13.26
N ARG A 174 4.81 -13.70 -13.63
CA ARG A 174 5.34 -14.76 -14.50
C ARG A 174 5.61 -14.28 -15.93
N ARG A 175 4.99 -13.17 -16.36
CA ARG A 175 5.20 -12.56 -17.69
C ARG A 175 6.40 -11.61 -17.74
N LEU A 176 7.02 -11.34 -16.58
CA LEU A 176 8.21 -10.49 -16.48
C LEU A 176 9.51 -11.29 -16.56
N GLU A 177 10.56 -10.70 -17.13
CA GLU A 177 11.91 -11.26 -17.07
C GLU A 177 12.61 -10.85 -15.76
N LEU A 178 12.32 -11.55 -14.66
CA LEU A 178 12.88 -11.21 -13.34
C LEU A 178 14.27 -11.79 -13.05
N GLY A 179 14.80 -12.64 -13.94
CA GLY A 179 16.12 -13.26 -13.78
C GLY A 179 16.31 -13.93 -12.42
N MET A 180 17.39 -13.58 -11.71
CA MET A 180 17.68 -14.12 -10.37
C MET A 180 16.63 -13.79 -9.30
N TYR A 181 15.80 -12.77 -9.51
CA TYR A 181 14.76 -12.36 -8.57
C TYR A 181 13.45 -13.16 -8.72
N ARG A 182 13.34 -14.02 -9.74
CA ARG A 182 12.17 -14.88 -9.98
C ARG A 182 11.75 -15.65 -8.72
N GLY A 183 12.70 -16.35 -8.10
CA GLY A 183 12.41 -17.21 -6.95
C GLY A 183 11.90 -16.44 -5.73
N ILE A 184 12.43 -15.24 -5.46
CA ILE A 184 11.99 -14.43 -4.31
C ILE A 184 10.62 -13.78 -4.57
N VAL A 185 10.40 -13.25 -5.78
CA VAL A 185 9.11 -12.63 -6.14
C VAL A 185 7.99 -13.66 -6.15
N ASP A 186 8.22 -14.83 -6.76
CA ASP A 186 7.22 -15.91 -6.76
C ASP A 186 6.91 -16.39 -5.34
N ASN A 187 7.93 -16.51 -4.47
CA ASN A 187 7.71 -16.89 -3.07
C ASN A 187 6.85 -15.86 -2.33
N ILE A 188 7.14 -14.57 -2.50
CA ILE A 188 6.36 -13.49 -1.89
C ILE A 188 4.90 -13.58 -2.35
N LEU A 189 4.65 -13.65 -3.66
CA LEU A 189 3.29 -13.57 -4.20
C LEU A 189 2.46 -14.84 -3.93
N THR A 190 3.06 -16.02 -4.07
CA THR A 190 2.31 -17.30 -4.01
C THR A 190 2.29 -17.95 -2.63
N LYS A 191 3.24 -17.60 -1.74
CA LYS A 191 3.34 -18.19 -0.40
C LYS A 191 3.28 -17.14 0.69
N GLY A 192 4.05 -16.07 0.53
CA GLY A 192 4.15 -14.97 1.48
C GLY A 192 2.81 -14.29 1.71
N LEU A 193 2.26 -13.63 0.68
CA LEU A 193 0.99 -12.89 0.80
C LEU A 193 -0.14 -13.78 1.32
N PRO A 194 -0.41 -14.98 0.77
CA PRO A 194 -1.48 -15.84 1.30
C PRO A 194 -1.26 -16.28 2.75
N PHE A 195 -0.01 -16.55 3.15
CA PHE A 195 0.31 -16.87 4.55
C PHE A 195 0.00 -15.69 5.47
N ILE A 196 0.36 -14.48 5.05
CA ILE A 196 0.09 -13.25 5.82
C ILE A 196 -1.40 -12.94 5.88
N SER A 197 -2.15 -13.09 4.77
CA SER A 197 -3.61 -12.98 4.75
C SER A 197 -4.21 -13.80 5.90
N ARG A 198 -3.92 -15.11 5.93
CA ARG A 198 -4.43 -16.01 6.97
C ARG A 198 -4.02 -15.60 8.39
N LYS A 199 -2.84 -15.02 8.58
CA LYS A 199 -2.37 -14.53 9.89
C LYS A 199 -3.08 -13.25 10.33
N ILE A 200 -3.37 -12.34 9.42
CA ILE A 200 -4.10 -11.09 9.69
C ILE A 200 -5.54 -11.42 10.08
N LEU A 201 -6.23 -12.24 9.28
CA LEU A 201 -7.64 -12.60 9.54
C LEU A 201 -7.81 -13.38 10.85
N LYS A 202 -6.85 -14.25 11.21
CA LYS A 202 -6.83 -14.93 12.52
C LYS A 202 -6.42 -14.04 13.71
N GLY A 203 -6.03 -12.79 13.48
CA GLY A 203 -5.52 -11.88 14.52
C GLY A 203 -4.16 -12.30 15.11
N GLU A 204 -3.39 -13.10 14.40
CA GLU A 204 -2.12 -13.67 14.86
C GLU A 204 -0.89 -12.85 14.43
N TRP A 205 -1.06 -11.93 13.49
CA TRP A 205 0.03 -11.16 12.86
C TRP A 205 0.86 -10.35 13.87
N ARG A 206 0.23 -9.46 14.65
CA ARG A 206 0.93 -8.59 15.62
C ARG A 206 1.27 -9.28 16.95
N ARG A 207 0.78 -10.49 17.19
CA ARG A 207 1.00 -11.22 18.46
C ARG A 207 2.45 -11.69 18.61
N LYS A 208 3.20 -11.84 17.50
CA LYS A 208 4.63 -12.20 17.52
C LYS A 208 5.57 -11.00 17.66
N SER A 209 5.23 -9.80 17.17
CA SER A 209 6.13 -8.62 17.23
C SER A 209 6.24 -7.98 18.63
N ARG A 210 5.32 -8.32 19.55
CA ARG A 210 5.36 -7.88 20.96
C ARG A 210 6.13 -8.81 21.90
N LYS A 211 6.61 -9.96 21.45
CA LYS A 211 7.63 -10.73 22.19
C LYS A 211 9.00 -10.14 21.88
N LYS A 212 9.29 -8.97 22.47
CA LYS A 212 10.67 -8.51 22.60
C LYS A 212 11.39 -9.43 23.59
N ILE A 213 12.53 -9.94 23.15
CA ILE A 213 13.63 -10.43 24.00
C ILE A 213 14.11 -9.27 24.87
#